data_AF-A0A7D9D9I8-F1
#
_entry.id   AF-A0A7D9D9I8-F1
#
_cell.length_a   1.000
_cell.length_b   1.000
_cell.length_c   1.000
_cell.angle_alpha   90.00
_cell.angle_beta   90.00
_cell.angle_gamma   90.00
#
_symmetry.space_group_name_H-M   'P 1'
#
loop_
_entity.id
_entity.type
_entity.pdbx_description
1 polymer ?
#
loop_
_entity_poly.entity_id
_entity_poly.type
_entity_poly.pdbx_seq_one_letter_code
_entity_poly.pdbx_strand_id
1 'polypeptide(L)'
;MRTLRRRNETKSPGSAPEVELTPADKFRTATFLVIIDNLIAELKKRKEAYATVAPRFGFLRTMKELPDDKLTLSANYQLCKIYPGDLEPSLSDELLQFSAFLKTELAERYLDSS
;
A
#
# COMPACT_ATOMS: atom_id res chain seq x y z
N MET A 1 41.38 -58.34 25.45
CA MET A 1 39.92 -58.36 25.26
C MET A 1 39.34 -57.00 25.63
N ARG A 2 38.71 -56.27 24.69
CA ARG A 2 38.04 -55.00 24.94
C ARG A 2 36.54 -55.21 24.74
N THR A 3 35.73 -55.00 25.76
CA THR A 3 34.27 -55.10 25.70
C THR A 3 33.69 -53.88 24.97
N LEU A 4 33.04 -54.11 23.83
CA LEU A 4 32.30 -53.09 23.08
C LEU A 4 30.99 -52.77 23.83
N ARG A 5 30.92 -51.59 24.44
CA ARG A 5 29.67 -51.05 25.02
C ARG A 5 28.76 -50.62 23.87
N ARG A 6 27.77 -51.45 23.54
CA ARG A 6 26.66 -51.11 22.62
C ARG A 6 25.86 -49.97 23.25
N ARG A 7 25.90 -48.76 22.67
CA ARG A 7 24.92 -47.71 23.00
C ARG A 7 23.57 -48.13 22.43
N ASN A 8 22.62 -48.45 23.29
CA ASN A 8 21.21 -48.51 22.91
C ASN A 8 20.73 -47.06 22.78
N GLU A 9 20.41 -46.65 21.55
CA GLU A 9 19.64 -45.42 21.31
C GLU A 9 18.23 -45.64 21.85
N THR A 10 17.90 -44.92 22.93
CA THR A 10 16.54 -44.80 23.42
C THR A 10 15.75 -43.92 22.44
N LYS A 11 14.95 -44.54 21.56
CA LYS A 11 13.92 -43.82 20.79
C LYS A 11 12.91 -43.23 21.77
N SER A 12 12.83 -41.89 21.82
CA SER A 12 11.83 -41.18 22.61
C SER A 12 10.42 -41.44 22.02
N PRO A 13 9.42 -41.82 22.83
CA PRO A 13 8.06 -42.09 22.36
C PRO A 13 7.35 -40.74 22.19
N GLY A 14 7.53 -40.15 21.00
CA GLY A 14 6.97 -38.84 20.68
C GLY A 14 7.45 -38.28 19.35
N SER A 15 8.38 -38.96 18.67
CA SER A 15 8.77 -38.58 17.32
C SER A 15 7.65 -38.93 16.35
N ALA A 16 6.81 -37.94 16.00
CA ALA A 16 6.05 -37.99 14.76
C ALA A 16 7.04 -38.32 13.62
N PRO A 17 6.63 -39.11 12.60
CA PRO A 17 7.49 -39.35 11.46
C PRO A 17 7.86 -38.01 10.85
N GLU A 18 9.16 -37.72 10.78
CA GLU A 18 9.68 -36.55 10.09
C GLU A 18 9.29 -36.72 8.62
N VAL A 19 8.33 -35.91 8.17
CA VAL A 19 7.88 -35.94 6.78
C VAL A 19 8.99 -35.32 5.94
N GLU A 20 9.72 -36.17 5.21
CA GLU A 20 10.71 -35.70 4.26
C GLU A 20 10.03 -34.93 3.13
N LEU A 21 10.10 -33.60 3.21
CA LEU A 21 9.59 -32.73 2.16
C LEU A 21 10.43 -32.89 0.90
N THR A 22 9.76 -32.98 -0.25
CA THR A 22 10.44 -32.94 -1.54
C THR A 22 11.17 -31.61 -1.72
N PRO A 23 12.21 -31.54 -2.57
CA PRO A 23 12.85 -30.27 -2.90
C PRO A 23 11.86 -29.21 -3.39
N ALA A 24 10.81 -29.62 -4.11
CA ALA A 24 9.74 -28.74 -4.57
C ALA A 24 8.91 -28.18 -3.39
N ASP A 25 8.54 -29.03 -2.43
CA ASP A 25 7.80 -28.60 -1.23
C ASP A 25 8.64 -27.68 -0.35
N LYS A 26 9.94 -27.98 -0.22
CA LYS A 26 10.90 -27.12 0.50
C LYS A 26 11.01 -25.74 -0.17
N PHE A 27 11.17 -25.68 -1.49
CA PHE A 27 11.21 -24.41 -2.21
C PHE A 27 9.90 -23.64 -2.06
N ARG A 28 8.75 -24.32 -2.22
CA ARG A 28 7.43 -23.71 -2.10
C ARG A 28 7.24 -23.07 -0.73
N THR A 29 7.55 -23.79 0.34
CA THR A 29 7.28 -23.37 1.71
C THR A 29 8.33 -22.42 2.27
N ALA A 30 9.62 -22.69 2.05
CA ALA A 30 10.70 -21.93 2.64
C ALA A 30 11.13 -20.72 1.81
N THR A 31 10.77 -20.66 0.53
CA THR A 31 11.20 -19.56 -0.36
C THR A 31 10.01 -18.87 -1.00
N PHE A 32 9.20 -19.58 -1.78
CA PHE A 32 8.13 -18.94 -2.56
C PHE A 32 7.10 -18.26 -1.65
N LEU A 33 6.54 -18.97 -0.67
CA LEU A 33 5.57 -18.39 0.26
C LEU A 33 6.17 -17.25 1.08
N VAL A 34 7.42 -17.39 1.53
CA VAL A 34 8.13 -16.33 2.26
C VAL A 34 8.26 -15.04 1.43
N ILE A 35 8.56 -15.16 0.13
CA ILE A 35 8.60 -14.00 -0.78
C ILE A 35 7.22 -13.34 -0.89
N ILE A 36 6.15 -14.14 -1.04
CA ILE A 36 4.79 -13.62 -1.13
C ILE A 36 4.36 -12.93 0.17
N ASP A 37 4.67 -13.52 1.32
CA ASP A 37 4.35 -12.93 2.62
C ASP A 37 5.07 -11.59 2.82
N ASN A 38 6.36 -11.52 2.46
CA ASN A 38 7.13 -10.28 2.48
C ASN A 38 6.55 -9.21 1.54
N LEU A 39 6.14 -9.60 0.32
CA LEU A 39 5.50 -8.70 -0.62
C LEU A 39 4.19 -8.15 -0.04
N ILE A 40 3.35 -9.00 0.55
CA ILE A 40 2.11 -8.59 1.19
C ILE A 40 2.38 -7.64 2.36
N ALA A 41 3.39 -7.93 3.19
CA ALA A 41 3.75 -7.10 4.34
C ALA A 41 4.18 -5.69 3.89
N GLU A 42 5.06 -5.57 2.91
CA GLU A 42 5.52 -4.27 2.41
C GLU A 42 4.42 -3.50 1.67
N LEU A 43 3.54 -4.19 0.92
CA LEU A 43 2.37 -3.55 0.31
C LEU A 43 1.40 -3.01 1.37
N LYS A 44 1.16 -3.76 2.45
CA LYS A 44 0.33 -3.30 3.57
C LYS A 44 0.94 -2.09 4.26
N LYS A 45 2.23 -2.14 4.58
CA LYS A 45 2.98 -1.04 5.18
C LYS A 45 2.93 0.22 4.31
N ARG A 46 3.10 0.09 3.00
CA ARG A 46 2.97 1.20 2.06
C ARG A 46 1.54 1.75 2.03
N LYS A 47 0.52 0.89 1.99
CA LYS A 47 -0.89 1.30 2.05
C LYS A 47 -1.18 2.09 3.34
N GLU A 48 -0.67 1.61 4.47
CA GLU A 48 -0.86 2.24 5.78
C GLU A 48 -0.17 3.61 5.86
N ALA A 49 1.03 3.75 5.31
CA ALA A 49 1.71 5.05 5.21
C ALA A 49 0.87 6.11 4.47
N TYR A 50 0.04 5.70 3.51
CA TYR A 50 -0.87 6.61 2.79
C TYR A 50 -2.27 6.69 3.38
N ALA A 51 -2.58 6.00 4.49
CA ALA A 51 -3.93 5.98 5.07
C ALA A 51 -4.43 7.36 5.48
N THR A 52 -3.52 8.30 5.79
CA THR A 52 -3.88 9.68 6.13
C THR A 52 -3.74 10.63 4.95
N VAL A 53 -2.68 10.47 4.14
CA VAL A 53 -2.38 11.38 3.03
C VAL A 53 -3.36 11.20 1.88
N ALA A 54 -3.71 9.96 1.54
CA ALA A 54 -4.58 9.69 0.39
C ALA A 54 -6.00 10.24 0.58
N PRO A 55 -6.69 10.09 1.74
CA PRO A 55 -7.99 10.73 1.94
C PRO A 55 -7.93 12.26 1.97
N ARG A 56 -6.84 12.85 2.45
CA ARG A 56 -6.68 14.32 2.54
C ARG A 56 -6.46 14.97 1.19
N PHE A 57 -5.54 14.42 0.39
CA PHE A 57 -5.06 15.07 -0.85
C PHE A 57 -5.47 14.32 -2.12
N GLY A 58 -6.02 13.11 -2.00
CA GLY A 58 -6.27 12.24 -3.16
C GLY A 58 -7.24 12.83 -4.18
N PHE A 59 -8.16 13.70 -3.74
CA PHE A 59 -9.11 14.37 -4.64
C PHE A 59 -8.42 15.29 -5.65
N LEU A 60 -7.22 15.83 -5.34
CA LEU A 60 -6.45 16.66 -6.27
C LEU A 60 -6.04 15.88 -7.53
N ARG A 61 -5.83 14.57 -7.41
CA ARG A 61 -5.49 13.72 -8.56
C ARG A 61 -6.65 13.58 -9.54
N THR A 62 -7.87 13.53 -9.03
CA THR A 62 -9.09 13.29 -9.82
C THR A 62 -9.92 14.55 -10.00
N MET A 63 -9.35 15.73 -9.71
CA MET A 63 -10.13 16.97 -9.66
C MET A 63 -10.74 17.34 -11.02
N LYS A 64 -10.05 17.05 -12.13
CA LYS A 64 -10.57 17.24 -13.50
C LYS A 64 -11.89 16.49 -13.74
N GLU A 65 -12.09 15.36 -13.08
CA GLU A 65 -13.23 14.45 -13.28
C GLU A 65 -14.27 14.54 -12.16
N LEU A 66 -13.92 15.16 -11.03
CA LEU A 66 -14.80 15.31 -9.88
C LEU A 66 -15.95 16.28 -10.19
N PRO A 67 -17.18 15.97 -9.76
CA PRO A 67 -18.27 16.93 -9.73
C PRO A 67 -17.93 18.14 -8.87
N ASP A 68 -18.37 19.32 -9.29
CA ASP A 68 -18.07 20.59 -8.64
C ASP A 68 -18.44 20.59 -7.14
N ASP A 69 -19.61 20.04 -6.78
CA ASP A 69 -20.06 19.90 -5.39
C ASP A 69 -19.10 19.05 -4.54
N LYS A 70 -18.60 17.96 -5.12
CA LYS A 70 -17.64 17.06 -4.47
C LYS A 70 -16.27 17.70 -4.35
N LEU A 71 -15.84 18.46 -5.35
CA LEU A 71 -14.59 19.19 -5.33
C LEU A 71 -14.59 20.26 -4.24
N THR A 72 -15.62 21.11 -4.21
CA THR A 72 -15.81 22.15 -3.19
C THR A 72 -15.89 21.54 -1.79
N LEU A 73 -16.64 20.44 -1.61
CA LEU A 73 -16.72 19.75 -0.32
C LEU A 73 -15.35 19.20 0.10
N SER A 74 -14.62 18.57 -0.81
CA SER A 74 -13.31 17.99 -0.51
C SER A 74 -12.29 19.07 -0.13
N ALA A 75 -12.21 20.16 -0.90
CA ALA A 75 -11.33 21.28 -0.59
C ALA A 75 -11.61 21.87 0.80
N ASN A 76 -12.88 22.15 1.10
CA ASN A 76 -13.26 22.75 2.38
C ASN A 76 -13.00 21.85 3.59
N TYR A 77 -13.36 20.56 3.50
CA TYR A 77 -13.29 19.66 4.65
C TYR A 77 -11.94 18.94 4.80
N GLN A 78 -11.29 18.56 3.70
CA GLN A 78 -10.04 17.81 3.73
C GLN A 78 -8.80 18.71 3.75
N LEU A 79 -8.92 19.96 3.30
CA LEU A 79 -7.82 20.93 3.31
C LEU A 79 -8.10 22.09 4.26
N CYS A 80 -9.01 23.01 3.91
CA CYS A 80 -9.17 24.28 4.63
C CYS A 80 -9.49 24.10 6.12
N LYS A 81 -10.34 23.12 6.46
CA LYS A 81 -10.65 22.79 7.86
C LYS A 81 -9.48 22.16 8.63
N ILE A 82 -8.64 21.38 7.96
CA ILE A 82 -7.50 20.69 8.58
C ILE A 82 -6.31 21.65 8.75
N TYR A 83 -6.17 22.59 7.82
CA TYR A 83 -5.06 23.55 7.74
C TYR A 83 -5.58 25.01 7.72
N PRO A 84 -6.33 25.45 8.75
CA PRO A 84 -7.01 26.75 8.73
C PRO A 84 -6.05 27.97 8.79
N GLY A 85 -4.80 27.76 9.19
CA GLY A 85 -3.77 28.81 9.22
C GLY A 85 -2.89 28.83 7.97
N ASP A 86 -2.92 27.76 7.16
CA ASP A 86 -2.06 27.63 5.98
C ASP A 86 -2.83 27.92 4.68
N LEU A 87 -4.17 27.79 4.71
CA LEU A 87 -5.01 27.84 3.52
C LEU A 87 -6.12 28.87 3.66
N GLU A 88 -6.35 29.60 2.57
CA GLU A 88 -7.41 30.58 2.49
C GLU A 88 -8.78 29.91 2.31
N PRO A 89 -9.86 30.47 2.88
CA PRO A 89 -11.21 29.94 2.69
C PRO A 89 -11.67 29.92 1.22
N SER A 90 -11.09 30.78 0.36
CA SER A 90 -11.38 30.86 -1.08
C SER A 90 -10.76 29.73 -1.90
N LEU A 91 -9.90 28.88 -1.32
CA LEU A 91 -9.21 27.82 -2.05
C LEU A 91 -10.18 26.89 -2.81
N SER A 92 -11.38 26.64 -2.28
CA SER A 92 -12.37 25.81 -2.98
C SER A 92 -12.79 26.41 -4.32
N ASP A 93 -12.88 27.74 -4.40
CA ASP A 93 -13.30 28.45 -5.61
C ASP A 93 -12.16 28.47 -6.64
N GLU A 94 -10.93 28.66 -6.18
CA GLU A 94 -9.73 28.58 -7.02
C GLU A 94 -9.55 27.19 -7.63
N LEU A 95 -9.73 26.13 -6.83
CA LEU A 95 -9.67 24.75 -7.32
C LEU A 95 -10.79 24.45 -8.30
N LEU A 96 -11.98 25.02 -8.13
CA LEU A 96 -13.08 24.89 -9.07
C LEU A 96 -12.75 25.56 -10.41
N GLN A 97 -12.25 26.79 -10.39
CA GLN A 97 -11.79 27.49 -11.58
C GLN A 97 -10.65 26.74 -12.29
N PHE A 98 -9.68 26.25 -11.52
CA PHE A 98 -8.58 25.45 -12.06
C PHE A 98 -9.08 24.13 -12.67
N SER A 99 -10.02 23.45 -12.02
CA SER A 99 -10.64 22.25 -12.58
C SER A 99 -11.39 22.52 -13.89
N ALA A 100 -12.04 23.68 -14.02
CA ALA A 100 -12.69 24.08 -15.26
C ALA A 100 -11.64 24.36 -16.35
N PHE A 101 -10.55 25.04 -16.00
CA PHE A 101 -9.43 25.29 -16.91
C PHE A 101 -8.81 23.99 -17.46
N LEU A 102 -8.61 22.96 -16.62
CA LEU A 102 -8.07 21.66 -17.04
C LEU A 102 -8.91 20.91 -18.08
N LYS A 103 -10.17 21.33 -18.29
CA LYS A 103 -11.10 20.79 -19.31
C LYS A 103 -11.04 21.55 -20.64
N THR A 104 -10.18 22.56 -20.76
CA THR A 104 -10.04 23.36 -21.98
C THR A 104 -9.01 22.75 -22.93
N GLU A 105 -9.18 22.96 -24.24
CA GLU A 105 -8.19 22.56 -25.25
C GLU A 105 -6.82 23.18 -25.00
N LEU A 106 -6.79 24.40 -24.42
CA LEU A 106 -5.55 25.08 -24.10
C LEU A 106 -4.75 24.29 -23.06
N ALA A 107 -5.40 23.84 -21.98
CA ALA A 107 -4.76 23.02 -20.95
C ALA A 107 -4.28 21.67 -21.50
N GLU A 108 -5.03 21.04 -22.40
CA GLU A 108 -4.64 19.78 -23.04
C GLU A 108 -3.37 19.93 -23.87
N ARG A 109 -3.26 21.02 -24.65
CA ARG A 109 -2.04 21.32 -25.42
C ARG A 109 -0.80 21.48 -24.53
N TYR A 110 -0.95 22.04 -23.32
CA TYR A 110 0.16 22.17 -22.37
C TYR A 110 0.58 20.82 -21.76
N LEU A 111 -0.38 19.91 -21.55
CA LEU A 111 -0.10 18.58 -21.00
C LEU A 111 0.54 17.66 -22.05
N ASP A 112 0.14 17.76 -23.32
CA ASP A 112 0.69 16.95 -24.41
C ASP A 112 2.08 17.41 -24.89
N SER A 113 2.49 18.64 -24.51
CA SER A 113 3.80 19.20 -24.85
C SER A 113 4.87 19.02 -23.76
N SER A 114 4.52 18.34 -22.65
CA SER A 114 5.40 18.04 -21.51
C SER A 114 5.76 16.55 -21.43
#